data_AF-A0A973SA02-F1
#
_entry.id   AF-A0A973SA02-F1
#
_cell.length_a   1.000
_cell.length_b   1.000
_cell.length_c   1.000
_cell.angle_alpha   90.00
_cell.angle_beta   90.00
_cell.angle_gamma   90.00
#
_symmetry.space_group_name_H-M   'P 1'
#
loop_
_entity.id
_entity.type
_entity.pdbx_description
1 polymer ?
#
loop_
_entity_poly.entity_id
_entity_poly.type
_entity_poly.pdbx_seq_one_letter_code
_entity_poly.pdbx_strand_id
1 'polypeptide(L)' 'MTGILDKFHVEHGSHGARVLARSNQLTGDCVTDEEIDNAIQMLKDDLDACAREMKRLVELNRRGALFEGWPSPADDMLEA' A
#
# COMPACT_ATOMS: atom_id res chain seq x y z
N MET A 1 -18.56 7.35 -7.31
CA MET A 1 -18.07 6.71 -6.07
C MET A 1 -17.06 5.63 -6.45
N THR A 2 -15.81 6.02 -6.70
CA THR A 2 -14.70 5.09 -6.95
C THR A 2 -13.78 5.18 -5.74
N GLY A 3 -14.00 4.29 -4.77
CA GLY A 3 -13.24 4.26 -3.52
C GLY A 3 -11.82 3.76 -3.70
N ILE A 4 -10.89 4.36 -2.95
CA ILE A 4 -9.60 3.86 -2.39
C ILE A 4 -8.57 3.18 -3.32
N LEU A 5 -9.00 2.31 -4.25
CA LEU A 5 -8.15 1.44 -5.07
C LEU A 5 -7.71 2.05 -6.42
N ASP A 6 -8.29 3.19 -6.81
CA ASP A 6 -7.88 3.84 -8.06
C ASP A 6 -6.67 4.74 -7.87
N LYS A 7 -6.53 5.39 -6.70
CA LYS A 7 -5.52 6.42 -6.45
C LYS A 7 -4.22 5.90 -5.84
N PHE A 8 -4.27 4.82 -5.07
CA PHE A 8 -3.09 4.26 -4.39
C PHE A 8 -2.90 2.79 -4.75
N HIS A 9 -1.65 2.41 -4.91
CA HIS A 9 -1.22 1.05 -5.18
C HIS A 9 -0.20 0.63 -4.14
N VAL A 10 -0.45 -0.47 -3.45
CA VAL A 10 0.53 -1.07 -2.54
C VAL A 10 1.31 -2.14 -3.31
N GLU A 11 2.62 -1.95 -3.39
CA GLU A 11 3.54 -2.96 -3.90
C GLU A 11 4.26 -3.64 -2.75
N HIS A 12 4.57 -4.92 -2.93
CA HIS A 12 5.46 -5.66 -2.05
C HIS A 12 6.58 -6.28 -2.89
N GLY A 13 7.80 -6.21 -2.39
CA GLY A 13 8.97 -6.81 -3.02
C GLY A 13 9.96 -7.29 -1.97
N SER A 14 11.13 -7.75 -2.43
CA SER A 14 12.23 -8.22 -1.58
C SER A 14 12.70 -7.18 -0.55
N HIS A 15 12.52 -5.89 -0.84
CA HIS A 15 12.90 -4.78 0.03
C HIS A 15 11.80 -4.34 1.02
N GLY A 16 10.64 -5.00 1.03
CA GLY A 16 9.49 -4.66 1.89
C GLY A 16 8.25 -4.20 1.12
N ALA A 17 7.32 -3.58 1.83
CA ALA A 17 6.09 -3.02 1.25
C ALA A 17 6.23 -1.51 1.06
N ARG A 18 5.70 -0.96 -0.04
CA ARG A 18 5.64 0.48 -0.33
C ARG A 18 4.28 0.87 -0.92
N VAL A 19 3.87 2.12 -0.74
CA VAL A 19 2.67 2.69 -1.39
C VAL A 19 3.11 3.64 -2.49
N LEU A 20 2.49 3.51 -3.66
CA LEU A 20 2.65 4.40 -4.80
C LEU A 20 1.31 5.07 -5.10
N ALA A 21 1.34 6.37 -5.41
CA ALA A 21 0.19 7.03 -5.99
C ALA A 21 0.07 6.63 -7.47
N ARG A 22 -1.12 6.19 -7.90
CA ARG A 22 -1.46 5.92 -9.31
C ARG A 22 -1.79 7.18 -10.09
N SER A 23 -2.33 8.18 -9.40
CA SER A 23 -2.66 9.49 -9.96
C SER A 23 -1.84 10.58 -9.30
N ASN A 24 -1.32 11.50 -10.11
CA ASN A 24 -0.64 12.71 -9.61
C ASN A 24 -1.63 13.68 -8.94
N GLN A 25 -2.92 13.56 -9.25
CA GLN A 25 -3.98 14.39 -8.66
C GLN A 25 -4.73 13.57 -7.61
N LEU A 26 -4.52 13.91 -6.34
CA LEU A 26 -5.11 13.20 -5.19
C LEU A 26 -6.48 13.78 -4.78
N THR A 27 -6.71 15.07 -5.00
CA THR A 27 -8.00 15.75 -4.79
C THR A 27 -8.41 16.50 -6.06
N GLY A 28 -9.72 16.70 -6.24
CA GLY A 28 -10.21 17.68 -7.21
C GLY A 28 -9.99 19.11 -6.72
N ASP A 29 -10.48 20.09 -7.47
CA ASP A 29 -10.51 21.48 -7.02
C ASP A 29 -11.54 21.62 -5.89
N CYS A 30 -11.09 22.08 -4.73
CA CYS A 30 -11.93 22.41 -3.58
C CYS A 30 -12.14 23.92 -3.54
N VAL A 31 -13.38 24.38 -3.34
CA VAL A 31 -13.72 25.81 -3.31
C VAL A 31 -14.19 26.30 -1.94
N THR A 32 -14.39 25.38 -0.99
CA THR A 32 -14.74 25.67 0.40
C THR A 32 -13.84 24.93 1.38
N ASP A 33 -13.68 25.48 2.59
CA ASP A 33 -12.91 24.84 3.67
C ASP A 33 -13.45 23.45 4.01
N GLU A 34 -14.78 23.28 4.01
CA GLU A 34 -15.42 21.99 4.29
C GLU A 34 -15.09 20.92 3.24
N GLU A 35 -15.00 21.30 1.96
CA GLU A 35 -14.58 20.38 0.90
C GLU A 35 -13.10 20.00 1.05
N ILE A 36 -12.24 20.93 1.45
CA ILE A 36 -10.83 20.67 1.73
C ILE A 36 -10.72 19.66 2.87
N ASP A 37 -11.37 19.94 4.00
CA ASP A 37 -11.32 19.08 5.18
C ASP A 37 -11.84 17.68 4.87
N ASN A 38 -12.96 17.56 4.16
CA ASN A 38 -13.50 16.27 3.74
C ASN A 38 -12.55 15.52 2.78
N ALA A 39 -12.01 16.20 1.77
CA ALA A 39 -11.11 15.57 0.80
C ALA A 39 -9.82 15.08 1.47
N ILE A 40 -9.26 15.86 2.38
CA ILE A 40 -8.06 15.47 3.16
C ILE A 40 -8.39 14.35 4.14
N GLN A 41 -9.55 14.37 4.79
CA GLN A 41 -9.96 13.31 5.70
C GLN A 41 -10.07 11.96 4.96
N MET A 42 -10.72 11.94 3.79
CA MET A 42 -10.80 10.74 2.96
C MET A 42 -9.40 10.22 2.56
N LEU A 43 -8.47 11.11 2.20
CA LEU A 43 -7.10 10.70 1.88
C LEU A 43 -6.36 10.09 3.08
N LYS A 44 -6.58 10.60 4.29
CA LYS A 44 -6.01 10.02 5.51
C LYS A 44 -6.56 8.62 5.74
N ASP A 45 -7.88 8.45 5.64
CA ASP A 45 -8.53 7.14 5.80
C ASP A 45 -8.02 6.13 4.74
N ASP A 46 -7.82 6.59 3.50
CA ASP A 46 -7.22 5.79 2.43
C ASP A 46 -5.77 5.37 2.74
N LEU A 47 -4.95 6.28 3.27
CA LEU A 47 -3.57 6.00 3.67
C LEU A 47 -3.49 5.08 4.89
N ASP A 48 -4.40 5.21 5.85
CA ASP A 48 -4.51 4.32 7.00
C ASP A 48 -4.85 2.89 6.56
N ALA A 49 -5.73 2.73 5.56
CA ALA A 49 -6.01 1.43 4.96
C ALA A 49 -4.76 0.84 4.27
N CYS A 50 -4.02 1.66 3.51
CA CYS A 50 -2.75 1.23 2.90
C CYS A 50 -1.73 0.80 3.96
N ALA A 51 -1.61 1.53 5.06
CA ALA A 51 -0.69 1.20 6.15
C ALA A 51 -1.05 -0.14 6.81
N ARG A 52 -2.34 -0.44 6.99
CA ARG A 52 -2.79 -1.76 7.48
C ARG A 52 -2.39 -2.88 6.52
N GLU A 53 -2.57 -2.68 5.22
CA GLU A 53 -2.22 -3.67 4.21
C GLU A 53 -0.71 -3.89 4.10
N MET A 54 0.09 -2.82 4.12
CA MET A 54 1.56 -2.94 4.17
C MET A 54 2.03 -3.75 5.37
N LYS A 55 1.49 -3.47 6.56
CA LYS A 55 1.83 -4.21 7.79
C LYS A 55 1.43 -5.67 7.67
N ARG A 56 0.25 -5.96 7.10
CA ARG A 56 -0.22 -7.31 6.82
C ARG A 56 0.71 -8.07 5.87
N LEU A 57 1.15 -7.43 4.78
CA LEU A 57 2.07 -8.03 3.80
C LEU A 57 3.46 -8.31 4.42
N VAL A 58 3.98 -7.38 5.23
CA VAL A 58 5.24 -7.59 5.96
C VAL A 58 5.12 -8.72 6.98
N GLU A 59 4.00 -8.79 7.71
CA GLU A 59 3.75 -9.87 8.65
C GLU A 59 3.62 -11.23 7.94
N LEU A 60 2.93 -11.28 6.81
CA LEU A 60 2.82 -12.50 5.99
C LEU A 60 4.19 -12.97 5.51
N ASN A 61 5.05 -12.05 5.08
CA ASN A 61 6.42 -12.37 4.69
C ASN A 61 7.27 -12.85 5.88
N ARG A 62 7.12 -12.23 7.07
CA ARG A 62 7.79 -12.67 8.31
C ARG A 62 7.34 -14.04 8.80
N ARG A 63 6.06 -14.38 8.59
CA ARG A 63 5.49 -15.66 9.04
C ARG A 63 5.90 -16.83 8.16
N GLY A 64 6.64 -16.59 7.08
CA GLY A 64 7.09 -17.61 6.13
C GLY A 64 5.91 -18.13 5.30
N ALA A 65 6.19 -18.55 4.06
CA ALA A 65 5.21 -19.25 3.26
C ALA A 65 4.68 -20.45 4.07
N LEU A 66 3.40 -20.43 4.44
CA LEU A 66 2.70 -21.58 5.03
C LEU A 66 2.60 -22.78 4.06
N PHE A 67 3.24 -22.69 2.90
CA PHE A 67 3.41 -23.76 1.94
C PHE A 67 4.89 -24.17 1.90
N GLU A 68 5.13 -25.41 2.29
CA GLU A 68 6.38 -26.13 2.11
C GLU A 68 6.74 -26.12 0.60
N GLY A 69 7.81 -25.40 0.21
CA GLY A 69 8.37 -25.45 -1.14
C GLY A 69 8.32 -24.20 -2.01
N TRP A 70 7.90 -23.02 -1.51
CA TRP A 70 8.07 -21.77 -2.29
C TRP A 70 9.45 -21.16 -2.03
N PRO A 71 10.29 -20.91 -3.05
CA PRO A 71 11.59 -20.31 -2.86
C PRO A 71 11.40 -18.92 -2.24
N SER A 72 11.99 -18.73 -1.06
CA SER A 72 12.08 -17.42 -0.45
C SER A 72 12.97 -16.55 -1.35
N PRO A 73 12.70 -15.25 -1.56
CA PRO A 73 13.63 -14.38 -2.30
C PRO A 73 15.00 -14.23 -1.61
N ALA A 74 15.16 -14.75 -0.38
CA ALA A 74 16.45 -14.90 0.30
C ALA A 74 17.25 -16.14 -0.15
N ASP A 75 16.62 -17.11 -0.84
CA ASP A 75 17.26 -18.33 -1.35
C ASP A 75 18.12 -18.04 -2.59
N ASP A 76 17.73 -17.04 -3.39
CA ASP A 76 18.46 -16.59 -4.59
C ASP A 76 19.77 -15.82 -4.26
N MET A 77 19.97 -15.45 -2.99
CA MET A 77 21.19 -14.74 -2.54
C MET A 77 22.29 -15.66 -2.01
N LEU A 78 22.11 -16.98 -2.02
CA LEU A 78 23.05 -17.95 -1.43
C LEU A 78 23.87 -18.77 -2.44
N GLU A 79 23.75 -18.52 -3.74
CA GLU A 79 24.57 -19.18 -4.77
C GLU A 79 25.43 -18.13 -5.51
N ALA A 80 26.59 -17.78 -4.93
CA ALA A 80 27.68 -17.08 -5.61
C ALA A 80 29.03 -17.72 -5.27
#